data_AF-A0A4U8UEZ2-F1
#
_entry.id   AF-A0A4U8UEZ2-F1
#
_cell.length_a   1.000
_cell.length_b   1.000
_cell.length_c   1.000
_cell.angle_alpha   90.00
_cell.angle_beta   90.00
_cell.angle_gamma   90.00
#
_symmetry.space_group_name_H-M   'P 1'
#
loop_
_entity.id
_entity.type
_entity.pdbx_description
1 polymer ?
#
loop_
_entity_poly.entity_id
_entity_poly.type
_entity_poly.pdbx_seq_one_letter_code
_entity_poly.pdbx_strand_id
1 'polypeptide(L)' 'MRKKNSKITEQMAKRGIKLRTWAKSKGLQEKDYFLLLDMSNGKNKGARGRSKELREMLEKDGFRVA' A
#
# COMPACT_ATOMS: atom_id res chain seq x y z
N MET A 1 -2.80 14.18 -19.96
CA MET A 1 -2.01 14.18 -18.72
C MET A 1 -2.27 12.85 -17.98
N ARG A 2 -1.32 11.90 -17.96
CA ARG A 2 -1.53 10.64 -17.19
C ARG A 2 -1.67 11.04 -15.72
N LYS A 3 -2.84 10.81 -15.12
CA LYS A 3 -3.03 10.98 -13.66
C LYS A 3 -1.98 10.08 -13.00
N LYS A 4 -0.92 10.66 -12.42
CA LYS A 4 -0.02 9.91 -11.55
C LYS A 4 -0.91 9.41 -10.43
N ASN A 5 -1.12 8.09 -10.33
CA ASN A 5 -1.74 7.51 -9.16
C ASN A 5 -0.93 8.00 -7.96
N SER A 6 -1.56 8.76 -7.06
CA SER A 6 -0.93 9.25 -5.84
C SER A 6 -0.39 8.08 -5.04
N LYS A 7 0.76 8.24 -4.38
CA LYS A 7 1.38 7.13 -3.61
C LYS A 7 0.41 6.60 -2.56
N ILE A 8 0.51 5.32 -2.19
CA ILE A 8 -0.34 4.71 -1.15
C ILE A 8 -0.25 5.53 0.15
N THR A 9 0.96 5.96 0.52
CA THR A 9 1.20 6.83 1.68
C THR A 9 0.46 8.16 1.61
N GLU A 10 0.37 8.78 0.43
CA GLU A 10 -0.37 10.04 0.23
C GLU A 10 -1.89 9.81 0.31
N GLN A 11 -2.38 8.72 -0.27
CA GLN A 11 -3.81 8.34 -0.18
C GLN A 11 -4.23 8.12 1.28
N MET A 12 -3.40 7.41 2.05
CA MET A 12 -3.66 7.18 3.47
C MET A 12 -3.54 8.47 4.29
N ALA A 13 -2.52 9.31 4.01
CA ALA A 13 -2.34 10.59 4.70
C ALA A 13 -3.54 11.52 4.51
N LYS A 14 -4.15 11.56 3.31
CA LYS A 14 -5.40 12.30 3.05
C LYS A 14 -6.58 11.83 3.92
N ARG A 15 -6.55 10.59 4.40
CA ARG A 15 -7.54 10.02 5.33
C ARG A 15 -7.06 10.05 6.80
N GLY A 16 -5.95 10.73 7.10
CA GLY A 16 -5.39 10.79 8.45
C GLY A 16 -4.71 9.50 8.93
N ILE A 17 -4.41 8.56 8.01
CA ILE A 17 -3.86 7.24 8.32
C ILE A 17 -2.38 7.19 7.91
N LYS A 18 -1.53 6.60 8.76
CA LYS A 18 -0.14 6.26 8.40
C LYS A 18 -0.07 4.82 7.92
N LEU A 19 0.69 4.56 6.85
CA LEU A 19 0.88 3.21 6.28
C LEU A 19 1.34 2.18 7.33
N ARG A 20 2.28 2.56 8.21
CA ARG A 20 2.76 1.69 9.28
C ARG A 20 1.67 1.35 10.30
N THR A 21 0.82 2.31 10.66
CA THR A 21 -0.30 2.10 11.58
C THR A 21 -1.35 1.20 10.96
N TRP A 22 -1.67 1.41 9.68
CA TRP A 22 -2.56 0.54 8.93
C TRP A 22 -2.02 -0.89 8.84
N ALA A 23 -0.73 -1.05 8.53
CA ALA A 23 -0.12 -2.38 8.47
C ALA A 23 -0.21 -3.11 9.81
N LYS A 24 0.05 -2.41 10.93
CA LYS A 24 -0.11 -2.96 12.28
C LYS A 24 -1.55 -3.34 12.60
N SER A 25 -2.55 -2.52 12.22
CA SER A 25 -3.96 -2.84 12.48
C SER A 25 -4.46 -4.05 11.70
N LYS A 26 -3.79 -4.40 10.59
CA LYS A 26 -4.04 -5.62 9.82
C LYS A 26 -3.22 -6.83 10.30
N GLY A 27 -2.44 -6.70 11.38
CA GLY A 27 -1.59 -7.77 11.91
C GLY A 27 -0.40 -8.11 11.01
N LEU A 28 0.02 -7.20 10.13
CA LEU A 28 1.12 -7.44 9.20
C LEU A 28 2.48 -7.34 9.89
N GLN A 29 3.41 -8.16 9.43
CA GLN A 29 4.79 -8.16 9.93
C GLN A 29 5.60 -7.03 9.31
N GLU A 30 6.76 -6.72 9.89
CA GLU A 30 7.61 -5.63 9.40
C GLU A 30 8.09 -5.82 7.94
N LYS A 31 8.35 -7.08 7.53
CA LYS A 31 8.65 -7.41 6.13
C LYS A 31 7.53 -7.00 5.16
N ASP A 32 6.27 -7.14 5.57
CA ASP A 32 5.11 -6.78 4.76
C ASP A 32 4.98 -5.25 4.67
N TYR A 33 5.31 -4.54 5.74
CA TYR A 33 5.40 -3.08 5.74
C TYR A 33 6.42 -2.57 4.73
N PHE A 34 7.61 -3.17 4.65
CA PHE A 34 8.61 -2.79 3.64
C PHE A 34 8.13 -3.07 2.21
N LEU A 35 7.46 -4.21 1.98
CA LEU A 35 6.80 -4.52 0.71
C LEU A 35 5.74 -3.48 0.33
N LEU A 36 4.91 -3.06 1.27
CA LEU A 36 3.93 -1.97 1.07
C LEU A 36 4.60 -0.65 0.73
N LEU A 37 5.75 -0.34 1.36
CA LEU A 37 6.52 0.86 1.09
C LEU A 37 7.14 0.84 -0.32
N ASP A 38 7.64 -0.31 -0.76
CA ASP A 38 8.14 -0.51 -2.12
C ASP A 38 7.02 -0.37 -3.15
N MET A 39 5.83 -0.91 -2.86
CA MET A 39 4.65 -0.71 -3.70
C MET A 39 4.21 0.75 -3.75
N SER A 40 4.24 1.45 -2.60
CA SER A 40 3.89 2.87 -2.53
C SER A 40 4.84 3.74 -3.35
N ASN A 41 6.10 3.31 -3.52
CA ASN A 41 7.10 4.00 -4.34
C ASN A 41 7.15 3.49 -5.79
N GLY A 42 6.28 2.54 -6.17
CA GLY A 42 6.22 2.00 -7.53
C GLY A 42 7.35 1.02 -7.89
N LYS A 43 8.18 0.61 -6.92
CA LYS A 43 9.24 -0.40 -7.14
C LYS A 43 8.65 -1.80 -7.36
N ASN A 44 7.48 -2.05 -6.77
CA ASN A 44 6.73 -3.29 -6.92
C ASN A 44 5.27 -2.96 -7.27
N LYS A 45 4.68 -3.66 -8.25
CA LYS A 45 3.30 -3.43 -8.69
C LYS A 45 2.26 -4.30 -7.96
N GLY A 46 2.70 -5.13 -7.01
CA GLY A 46 1.82 -6.07 -6.31
C GLY A 46 1.24 -7.14 -7.22
N ALA A 47 2.00 -7.62 -8.22
CA ALA A 47 1.48 -8.49 -9.26
C ALA A 47 1.41 -9.98 -8.85
N ARG A 48 2.24 -10.42 -7.90
CA ARG A 48 2.37 -11.85 -7.52
C ARG A 48 2.80 -12.06 -6.07
N GLY A 49 2.56 -13.27 -5.56
CA GLY A 49 2.94 -13.71 -4.21
C GLY A 49 2.42 -12.78 -3.11
N ARG A 50 3.21 -12.60 -2.05
CA ARG A 50 2.84 -11.76 -0.91
C ARG A 50 2.46 -10.33 -1.29
N SER A 51 3.13 -9.76 -2.30
CA SER A 51 2.82 -8.41 -2.77
C SER A 51 1.42 -8.29 -3.40
N LYS A 52 0.89 -9.36 -4.00
CA LYS A 52 -0.48 -9.41 -4.53
C LYS A 52 -1.51 -9.41 -3.41
N GLU A 53 -1.31 -10.24 -2.39
CA GLU A 53 -2.20 -10.29 -1.22
C GLU A 53 -2.28 -8.94 -0.52
N LEU A 54 -1.14 -8.28 -0.32
CA LEU A 54 -1.06 -6.95 0.29
C LEU A 54 -1.76 -5.88 -0.54
N ARG A 55 -1.65 -5.97 -1.87
CA ARG A 55 -2.37 -5.10 -2.80
C ARG A 55 -3.89 -5.31 -2.70
N GLU A 56 -4.35 -6.55 -2.69
CA GLU A 56 -5.78 -6.86 -2.56
C GLU A 56 -6.35 -6.35 -1.22
N MET A 57 -5.59 -6.45 -0.13
CA MET A 57 -5.97 -5.86 1.17
C MET A 57 -6.10 -4.33 1.10
N LEU A 58 -5.15 -3.65 0.45
CA LEU A 58 -5.20 -2.21 0.23
C LEU A 58 -6.44 -1.82 -0.59
N GLU A 59 -6.70 -2.52 -1.68
CA GLU A 59 -7.82 -2.25 -2.59
C GLU A 59 -9.17 -2.45 -1.88
N LYS A 60 -9.30 -3.48 -1.03
CA LYS A 60 -10.49 -3.69 -0.17
C LYS A 60 -10.76 -2.52 0.77
N ASP A 61 -9.72 -1.89 1.31
CA ASP A 61 -9.84 -0.69 2.15
C ASP A 61 -9.91 0.62 1.33
N GLY A 62 -9.97 0.51 0.00
CA GLY A 62 -10.13 1.64 -0.91
C GLY A 62 -8.84 2.42 -1.18
N PHE A 63 -7.68 1.79 -1.04
CA PHE A 63 -6.37 2.34 -1.43
C PHE A 63 -5.86 1.65 -2.71
N ARG A 64 -5.40 2.42 -3.69
CA ARG A 64 -4.91 1.89 -4.97
C ARG A 64 -3.39 1.93 -5.05
N VAL A 65 -2.78 0.88 -5.56
CA VAL A 65 -1.34 0.87 -5.85
C VAL A 65 -1.07 1.72 -7.10
N ALA A 66 0.09 2.40 -7.11
CA ALA A 66 0.46 3.34 -8.17
C ALA A 66 0.75 2.66 -9.51
#